data_AF-A0A812JN91-F1
#
_entry.id   AF-A0A812JN91-F1
#
_cell.length_a   1.000
_cell.length_b   1.000
_cell.length_c   1.000
_cell.angle_alpha   90.00
_cell.angle_beta   90.00
_cell.angle_gamma   90.00
#
_symmetry.space_group_name_H-M   'P 1'
#
loop_
_entity.id
_entity.type
_entity.pdbx_description
1 polymer ?
#
loop_
_entity_poly.entity_id
_entity_poly.type
_entity_poly.pdbx_seq_one_letter_code
_entity_poly.pdbx_strand_id
1 'polypeptide(L)'
;MGALVWSLPCATITVLLHIFWVTQKGDNNAEMEGINTIWSGYTFVLGFLIVFRSNQAYSRFWESVTLFHQITGEWTSAVSNLLSFCSPNIEKQKEVEDFRQYLIRLLSLLHCNALQTICDLADDTLEVLNLGGIDAASLLHLRTSPDRCEIVLLWIERLIIEADRKKTLEVSPPILSRAFQELSRGMVSVTDVRKIRKVFVVSTSYWTLFYIAQEIDQPFGEDANDLPVREMQREFNAKLEFFVQPLSWTVPQFSLDSEDALEVKVLNSSFMLRQHSDEIRSRKSSLRVDGVASEPAALVK
;
A
#
# COMPACT_ATOMS: atom_id res chain seq x y z
N MET A 1 12.79 -10.80 -26.45
CA MET A 1 13.09 -11.19 -27.85
C MET A 1 12.93 -10.06 -28.89
N GLY A 2 12.22 -8.97 -28.62
CA GLY A 2 12.00 -7.90 -29.62
C GLY A 2 13.25 -7.11 -30.05
N ALA A 3 14.21 -6.88 -29.16
CA ALA A 3 15.37 -6.03 -29.46
C ALA A 3 16.33 -6.61 -30.52
N LEU A 4 16.46 -7.93 -30.60
CA LEU A 4 17.35 -8.61 -31.56
C LEU A 4 16.81 -8.53 -33.00
N VAL A 5 15.49 -8.54 -33.17
CA VAL A 5 14.82 -8.50 -34.48
C VAL A 5 15.03 -7.16 -35.18
N TRP A 6 15.16 -6.06 -34.42
CA TRP A 6 15.38 -4.72 -34.97
C TRP A 6 16.85 -4.31 -35.03
N SER A 7 17.68 -4.81 -34.10
CA SER A 7 19.11 -4.46 -34.07
C SER A 7 19.93 -5.12 -35.18
N LEU A 8 19.64 -6.38 -35.54
CA LEU A 8 20.33 -7.09 -36.62
C LEU A 8 20.19 -6.42 -37.99
N PRO A 9 18.98 -6.10 -38.50
CA PRO A 9 18.84 -5.43 -39.79
C PRO A 9 19.45 -4.03 -39.77
N CYS A 10 19.30 -3.27 -38.68
CA CYS A 10 19.91 -1.95 -38.53
C CYS A 10 21.44 -2.03 -38.61
N ALA A 11 22.05 -2.95 -37.86
CA ALA A 11 23.50 -3.16 -37.89
C ALA A 11 23.99 -3.59 -39.28
N THR A 12 23.29 -4.49 -39.96
CA THR A 12 23.66 -4.90 -41.33
C THR A 12 23.58 -3.75 -42.33
N ILE A 13 22.55 -2.89 -42.23
CA ILE A 13 22.40 -1.69 -43.06
C ILE A 13 23.55 -0.72 -42.79
N THR A 14 23.92 -0.50 -41.53
CA THR A 14 25.06 0.36 -41.16
C THR A 14 26.38 -0.17 -41.72
N VAL A 15 26.64 -1.47 -41.64
CA VAL A 15 27.84 -2.09 -42.20
C VAL A 15 27.87 -1.99 -43.73
N LEU A 16 26.74 -2.24 -44.41
CA LEU A 16 26.64 -2.12 -45.86
C LEU A 16 26.85 -0.67 -46.33
N LEU A 17 26.25 0.30 -45.64
CA LEU A 17 26.48 1.72 -45.90
C LEU A 17 27.94 2.11 -45.70
N HIS A 18 28.58 1.63 -44.64
CA HIS A 18 29.99 1.91 -44.36
C HIS A 18 30.91 1.36 -45.46
N ILE A 19 30.71 0.09 -45.87
CA ILE A 19 31.50 -0.52 -46.95
C ILE A 19 31.30 0.26 -48.25
N PHE A 20 30.05 0.60 -48.59
CA PHE A 20 29.71 1.35 -49.80
C PHE A 20 30.36 2.75 -49.83
N TRP A 21 30.27 3.50 -48.72
CA TRP A 21 30.86 4.84 -48.62
C TRP A 21 32.39 4.82 -48.66
N VAL A 22 33.02 3.86 -47.98
CA VAL A 22 34.49 3.68 -48.00
C VAL A 22 34.99 3.40 -49.41
N THR A 23 34.26 2.58 -50.19
CA THR A 23 34.64 2.30 -51.58
C THR A 23 34.44 3.48 -52.54
N GLN A 24 33.53 4.40 -52.26
CA GLN A 24 33.15 5.46 -53.21
C GLN A 24 33.83 6.81 -52.96
N LYS A 25 34.19 7.16 -51.71
CA LYS A 25 34.58 8.54 -51.35
C LYS A 25 36.06 8.72 -50.96
N GLY A 26 36.79 7.65 -50.63
CA GLY A 26 38.12 7.75 -50.03
C GLY A 26 38.07 8.48 -48.67
N ASP A 27 39.14 8.39 -47.89
CA ASP A 27 39.19 8.80 -46.46
C ASP A 27 39.07 10.32 -46.19
N ASN A 28 38.55 11.10 -47.14
CA ASN A 28 38.34 12.53 -47.00
C ASN A 28 36.98 12.82 -46.36
N ASN A 29 36.89 12.63 -45.04
CA ASN A 29 35.74 12.95 -44.20
C ASN A 29 35.58 14.47 -43.90
N ALA A 30 35.99 15.34 -44.82
CA ALA A 30 35.95 16.80 -44.64
C ALA A 30 34.51 17.38 -44.59
N GLU A 31 33.49 16.61 -44.99
CA GLU A 31 32.08 17.04 -45.01
C GLU A 31 31.28 16.66 -43.74
N MET A 32 31.91 16.08 -42.70
CA MET A 32 31.25 15.75 -41.43
C MET A 32 31.34 16.85 -40.36
N GLU A 33 31.66 18.09 -40.75
CA GLU A 33 31.53 19.26 -39.86
C GLU A 33 30.07 19.48 -39.48
N GLY A 34 29.70 19.13 -38.24
CA GLY A 34 28.36 19.35 -37.68
C GLY A 34 27.72 18.11 -37.06
N ILE A 35 28.20 16.89 -37.34
CA ILE A 35 27.68 15.66 -36.73
C ILE A 35 27.87 15.69 -35.21
N ASN A 36 29.02 16.15 -34.72
CA ASN A 36 29.27 16.29 -33.29
C ASN A 36 28.30 17.27 -32.61
N THR A 37 27.88 18.32 -33.31
CA THR A 37 26.89 19.31 -32.84
C THR A 37 25.48 18.73 -32.82
N ILE A 38 25.10 17.96 -33.85
CA ILE A 38 23.81 17.27 -33.90
C ILE A 38 23.75 16.17 -32.83
N TRP A 39 24.84 15.41 -32.67
CA TRP A 39 24.96 14.36 -31.67
C TRP A 39 24.92 14.90 -30.24
N SER A 40 25.60 16.01 -29.96
CA SER A 40 25.55 16.66 -28.65
C SER A 40 24.17 17.24 -28.35
N GLY A 41 23.52 17.88 -29.33
CA GLY A 41 22.14 18.36 -29.19
C GLY A 41 21.15 17.23 -28.96
N TYR A 42 21.25 16.14 -29.73
CA TYR A 42 20.44 14.94 -29.54
C TYR A 42 20.65 14.33 -28.15
N THR A 43 21.91 14.11 -27.74
CA THR A 43 22.24 13.51 -26.43
C THR A 43 21.77 14.38 -25.28
N PHE A 44 21.87 15.71 -25.41
CA PHE A 44 21.36 16.65 -24.42
C PHE A 44 19.84 16.56 -24.28
N VAL A 45 19.10 16.63 -25.40
CA VAL A 45 17.63 16.53 -25.39
C VAL A 45 17.20 15.17 -24.86
N LEU A 46 17.89 14.09 -25.26
CA LEU A 46 17.63 12.74 -24.80
C LEU A 46 17.83 12.61 -23.28
N GLY A 47 18.97 13.06 -22.78
CA GLY A 47 19.30 13.03 -21.35
C GLY A 47 18.34 13.89 -20.52
N PHE A 48 18.02 15.09 -20.99
CA PHE A 48 17.04 15.96 -20.35
C PHE A 48 15.66 15.31 -20.28
N LEU A 49 15.18 14.73 -21.38
CA LEU A 49 13.88 14.06 -21.43
C LEU A 49 13.83 12.83 -20.53
N ILE A 50 14.90 12.03 -20.49
CA ILE A 50 15.00 10.87 -19.59
C ILE A 50 14.86 11.33 -18.13
N VAL A 51 15.69 12.29 -17.69
CA VAL A 51 15.66 12.77 -16.31
C VAL A 51 14.32 13.42 -15.97
N PHE A 52 13.79 14.26 -16.87
CA PHE A 52 12.50 14.91 -16.66
C PHE A 52 11.36 13.89 -16.53
N ARG A 53 11.36 12.85 -17.37
CA ARG A 53 10.32 11.81 -17.35
C ARG A 53 10.44 10.93 -16.10
N SER A 54 11.64 10.47 -15.77
CA SER A 54 11.89 9.65 -14.57
C SER A 54 11.49 10.40 -13.30
N ASN A 55 11.77 11.71 -13.22
CA ASN A 55 11.35 12.52 -12.07
C ASN A 55 9.81 12.63 -11.96
N GLN A 56 9.11 12.84 -13.08
CA GLN A 56 7.64 12.87 -13.07
C GLN A 56 7.03 11.52 -12.68
N ALA A 57 7.57 10.42 -13.21
CA ALA A 57 7.12 9.08 -12.87
C ALA A 57 7.32 8.77 -11.38
N TYR A 58 8.50 9.09 -10.85
CA TYR A 58 8.80 8.93 -9.43
C TYR A 58 7.83 9.71 -8.54
N SER A 59 7.49 10.96 -8.91
CA SER A 59 6.49 11.74 -8.17
C SER A 59 5.12 11.07 -8.15
N ARG A 60 4.67 10.50 -9.28
CA ARG A 60 3.37 9.82 -9.40
C ARG A 60 3.34 8.49 -8.64
N PHE A 61 4.46 7.76 -8.66
CA PHE A 61 4.63 6.54 -7.87
C PHE A 61 4.38 6.85 -6.39
N TRP A 62 5.07 7.84 -5.83
CA TRP A 62 4.89 8.19 -4.42
C TRP A 62 3.52 8.80 -4.09
N GLU A 63 2.95 9.58 -5.00
CA GLU A 63 1.57 10.09 -4.86
C GLU A 63 0.57 8.93 -4.77
N SER A 64 0.72 7.93 -5.64
CA SER A 64 -0.10 6.72 -5.66
C SER A 64 0.03 5.92 -4.36
N VAL A 65 1.25 5.65 -3.91
CA VAL A 65 1.54 4.95 -2.64
C VAL A 65 0.88 5.67 -1.47
N THR A 66 0.99 7.00 -1.42
CA THR A 66 0.42 7.83 -0.34
C THR A 66 -1.10 7.72 -0.32
N LEU A 67 -1.75 7.81 -1.48
CA LEU A 67 -3.20 7.67 -1.60
C LEU A 67 -3.69 6.28 -1.18
N PHE A 68 -2.92 5.22 -1.47
CA PHE A 68 -3.25 3.87 -1.03
C PHE A 68 -3.28 3.71 0.48
N HIS A 69 -2.27 4.25 1.16
CA HIS A 69 -2.25 4.28 2.62
C HIS A 69 -3.38 5.14 3.19
N GLN A 70 -3.72 6.25 2.52
CA GLN A 70 -4.86 7.09 2.91
C GLN A 70 -6.19 6.33 2.82
N ILE A 71 -6.45 5.63 1.72
CA ILE A 71 -7.65 4.79 1.53
C ILE A 71 -7.78 3.78 2.68
N THR A 72 -6.70 3.05 2.93
CA THR A 72 -6.65 2.03 3.99
C THR A 72 -6.90 2.66 5.36
N GLY A 73 -6.26 3.78 5.66
CA GLY A 73 -6.37 4.48 6.94
C GLY A 73 -7.76 5.06 7.19
N GLU A 74 -8.36 5.71 6.19
CA GLU A 74 -9.69 6.32 6.31
C GLU A 74 -10.78 5.26 6.50
N TRP A 75 -10.74 4.14 5.78
CA TRP A 75 -11.70 3.05 5.97
C TRP A 75 -11.51 2.30 7.30
N THR A 76 -10.26 2.13 7.74
CA THR A 76 -9.97 1.56 9.06
C THR A 76 -10.49 2.47 10.17
N SER A 77 -10.30 3.78 10.04
CA SER A 77 -10.83 4.79 10.97
C SER A 77 -12.36 4.75 11.01
N ALA A 78 -13.02 4.68 9.85
CA ALA A 78 -14.47 4.63 9.76
C ALA A 78 -15.04 3.42 10.50
N VAL A 79 -14.42 2.24 10.33
CA VAL A 79 -14.84 1.04 11.06
C VAL A 79 -14.57 1.17 12.55
N SER A 80 -13.39 1.64 12.97
CA SER A 80 -13.11 1.86 14.39
C SER A 80 -14.17 2.75 15.05
N ASN A 81 -14.58 3.82 14.37
CA ASN A 81 -15.63 4.72 14.83
C ASN A 81 -16.98 3.97 14.95
N LEU A 82 -17.42 3.28 13.90
CA LEU A 82 -18.70 2.54 13.89
C LEU A 82 -18.76 1.44 14.96
N LEU A 83 -17.66 0.74 15.20
CA LEU A 83 -17.59 -0.30 16.23
C LEU A 83 -17.70 0.30 17.65
N SER A 84 -17.08 1.47 17.88
CA SER A 84 -17.18 2.19 19.14
C SER A 84 -18.58 2.73 19.45
N PHE A 85 -19.40 2.91 18.42
CA PHE A 85 -20.77 3.45 18.49
C PHE A 85 -21.85 2.38 18.73
N CYS A 86 -21.45 1.11 18.76
CA CYS A 86 -22.34 0.00 19.01
C CYS A 86 -22.94 0.09 20.43
N SER A 87 -24.23 -0.22 20.55
CA SER A 87 -24.93 -0.21 21.84
C SER A 87 -24.32 -1.20 22.83
N PRO A 88 -24.12 -0.81 24.11
CA PRO A 88 -23.68 -1.73 25.16
C PRO A 88 -24.82 -2.60 25.71
N ASN A 89 -26.07 -2.44 25.23
CA ASN A 89 -27.21 -3.17 25.76
C ASN A 89 -27.11 -4.68 25.48
N ILE A 90 -27.21 -5.47 26.56
CA ILE A 90 -27.12 -6.94 26.52
C ILE A 90 -28.20 -7.54 25.60
N GLU A 91 -29.40 -6.96 25.59
CA GLU A 91 -30.52 -7.43 24.76
C GLU A 91 -30.22 -7.34 23.24
N LYS A 92 -29.36 -6.40 22.83
CA LYS A 92 -29.01 -6.15 21.43
C LYS A 92 -27.66 -6.72 21.02
N GLN A 93 -26.97 -7.42 21.93
CA GLN A 93 -25.62 -7.92 21.69
C GLN A 93 -25.53 -8.77 20.41
N LYS A 94 -26.57 -9.57 20.12
CA LYS A 94 -26.62 -10.38 18.90
C LYS A 94 -26.74 -9.52 17.62
N GLU A 95 -27.63 -8.52 17.63
CA GLU A 95 -27.79 -7.61 16.50
C GLU A 95 -26.53 -6.77 16.25
N VAL A 96 -25.87 -6.35 17.34
CA VAL A 96 -24.58 -5.66 17.29
C VAL A 96 -23.53 -6.57 16.64
N GLU A 97 -23.43 -7.83 17.07
CA GLU A 97 -22.48 -8.78 16.50
C GLU A 97 -22.74 -9.03 15.01
N ASP A 98 -24.00 -9.23 14.62
CA ASP A 98 -24.40 -9.39 13.21
C ASP A 98 -24.03 -8.15 12.38
N PHE A 99 -24.27 -6.94 12.90
CA PHE A 99 -23.87 -5.68 12.26
C PHE A 99 -22.35 -5.58 12.08
N ARG A 100 -21.57 -5.86 13.13
CA ARG A 100 -20.10 -5.80 13.09
C ARG A 100 -19.54 -6.75 12.05
N GLN A 101 -20.02 -7.98 12.08
CA GLN A 101 -19.64 -9.04 11.15
C GLN A 101 -19.98 -8.68 9.71
N TYR A 102 -21.15 -8.08 9.48
CA TYR A 102 -21.56 -7.69 8.14
C TYR A 102 -20.76 -6.49 7.62
N LEU A 103 -20.58 -5.45 8.45
CA LEU A 103 -19.80 -4.25 8.13
C LEU A 103 -18.38 -4.60 7.69
N ILE A 104 -17.69 -5.45 8.46
CA ILE A 104 -16.30 -5.83 8.21
C ILE A 104 -16.14 -6.62 6.90
N ARG A 105 -17.09 -7.52 6.60
CA ARG A 105 -17.10 -8.26 5.32
C ARG A 105 -17.33 -7.35 4.12
N LEU A 106 -18.27 -6.39 4.23
CA LEU A 106 -18.50 -5.40 3.17
C LEU A 106 -17.29 -4.50 2.97
N LEU A 107 -16.58 -4.12 4.04
CA LEU A 107 -15.38 -3.30 3.91
C LEU A 107 -14.22 -4.06 3.26
N SER A 108 -14.01 -5.32 3.62
CA SER A 108 -13.05 -6.22 2.94
C SER A 108 -13.36 -6.33 1.45
N LEU A 109 -14.65 -6.46 1.10
CA LEU A 109 -15.12 -6.46 -0.29
C LEU A 109 -14.89 -5.11 -0.99
N LEU A 110 -15.15 -3.99 -0.32
CA LEU A 110 -14.92 -2.64 -0.85
C LEU A 110 -13.44 -2.44 -1.20
N HIS A 111 -12.54 -2.81 -0.28
CA HIS A 111 -11.10 -2.67 -0.48
C HIS A 111 -10.58 -3.58 -1.59
N CYS A 112 -11.07 -4.81 -1.67
CA CYS A 112 -10.77 -5.71 -2.79
C CYS A 112 -11.19 -5.10 -4.13
N ASN A 113 -12.42 -4.62 -4.26
CA ASN A 113 -12.91 -4.01 -5.52
C ASN A 113 -12.12 -2.75 -5.88
N ALA A 114 -11.70 -1.96 -4.88
CA ALA A 114 -10.87 -0.78 -5.11
C ALA A 114 -9.50 -1.16 -5.67
N LEU A 115 -8.81 -2.13 -5.04
CA LEU A 115 -7.53 -2.66 -5.53
C LEU A 115 -7.66 -3.21 -6.95
N GLN A 116 -8.68 -4.03 -7.24
CA GLN A 116 -8.92 -4.58 -8.58
C GLN A 116 -9.18 -3.49 -9.64
N THR A 117 -9.73 -2.35 -9.26
CA THR A 117 -9.99 -1.25 -10.21
C THR A 117 -8.74 -0.40 -10.45
N ILE A 118 -7.88 -0.29 -9.44
CA ILE A 118 -6.69 0.56 -9.48
C ILE A 118 -5.49 -0.19 -10.07
N CYS A 119 -5.32 -1.45 -9.71
CA CYS A 119 -4.16 -2.26 -10.08
C CYS A 119 -4.37 -3.06 -11.37
N ASP A 120 -3.30 -3.32 -12.11
CA ASP A 120 -3.33 -4.05 -13.39
C ASP A 120 -2.76 -5.46 -13.17
N LEU A 121 -3.55 -6.28 -12.49
CA LEU A 121 -3.17 -7.64 -12.14
C LEU A 121 -3.53 -8.59 -13.30
N ALA A 122 -2.59 -9.44 -13.72
CA ALA A 122 -2.88 -10.49 -14.70
C ALA A 122 -3.87 -11.53 -14.14
N ASP A 123 -3.72 -11.82 -12.84
CA ASP A 123 -4.68 -12.54 -12.03
C ASP A 123 -5.20 -11.60 -10.92
N ASP A 124 -6.43 -11.10 -11.10
CA ASP A 124 -7.08 -10.15 -10.20
C ASP A 124 -7.73 -10.82 -8.97
N THR A 125 -7.46 -12.11 -8.73
CA THR A 125 -7.99 -12.80 -7.55
C THR A 125 -7.33 -12.28 -6.28
N LEU A 126 -8.13 -11.64 -5.43
CA LEU A 126 -7.72 -11.15 -4.13
C LEU A 126 -8.52 -11.85 -3.04
N GLU A 127 -7.90 -12.05 -1.89
CA GLU A 127 -8.57 -12.65 -0.74
C GLU A 127 -9.57 -11.68 -0.11
N VAL A 128 -10.76 -12.18 0.21
CA VAL A 128 -11.82 -11.42 0.85
C VAL A 128 -12.33 -12.24 2.03
N LEU A 129 -12.76 -11.56 3.09
CA LEU A 129 -13.44 -12.22 4.19
C LEU A 129 -14.68 -12.96 3.69
N ASN A 130 -15.02 -14.06 4.35
CA ASN A 130 -16.11 -14.94 3.94
C ASN A 130 -17.43 -14.15 3.81
N LEU A 131 -17.95 -14.05 2.58
CA LEU A 131 -19.17 -13.31 2.23
C LEU A 131 -20.46 -14.07 2.59
N GLY A 132 -20.37 -15.18 3.31
CA GLY A 132 -21.50 -15.97 3.79
C GLY A 132 -22.53 -15.08 4.49
N GLY A 133 -23.77 -15.14 4.02
CA GLY A 133 -24.87 -14.28 4.48
C GLY A 133 -25.29 -13.19 3.48
N ILE A 134 -24.44 -12.85 2.49
CA ILE A 134 -24.83 -11.99 1.37
C ILE A 134 -25.57 -12.83 0.33
N ASP A 135 -26.68 -12.31 -0.18
CA ASP A 135 -27.48 -13.01 -1.17
C ASP A 135 -26.79 -13.07 -2.54
N ALA A 136 -26.93 -14.22 -3.21
CA ALA A 136 -26.30 -14.46 -4.51
C ALA A 136 -26.78 -13.49 -5.61
N ALA A 137 -28.02 -12.97 -5.49
CA ALA A 137 -28.57 -12.03 -6.45
C ALA A 137 -27.88 -10.66 -6.36
N SER A 138 -27.61 -10.17 -5.15
CA SER A 138 -26.82 -8.95 -4.92
C SER A 138 -25.40 -9.09 -5.43
N LEU A 139 -24.74 -10.23 -5.21
CA LEU A 139 -23.40 -10.49 -5.76
C LEU A 139 -23.41 -10.54 -7.29
N LEU A 140 -24.45 -11.13 -7.89
CA LEU A 140 -24.62 -11.11 -9.35
C LEU A 140 -24.85 -9.69 -9.87
N HIS A 141 -25.66 -8.89 -9.17
CA HIS A 141 -25.88 -7.49 -9.52
C HIS A 141 -24.57 -6.68 -9.45
N LEU A 142 -23.77 -6.90 -8.40
CA LEU A 142 -22.46 -6.28 -8.23
C LEU A 142 -21.53 -6.59 -9.42
N ARG A 143 -21.52 -7.84 -9.89
CA ARG A 143 -20.73 -8.24 -11.07
C ARG A 143 -21.12 -7.47 -12.32
N THR A 144 -22.40 -7.16 -12.50
CA THR A 144 -22.93 -6.42 -13.66
C THR A 144 -22.82 -4.90 -13.51
N SER A 145 -22.45 -4.39 -12.33
CA SER A 145 -22.35 -2.95 -12.07
C SER A 145 -21.22 -2.30 -12.87
N PRO A 146 -21.41 -1.06 -13.37
CA PRO A 146 -20.33 -0.28 -13.99
C PRO A 146 -19.24 0.14 -13.01
N ASP A 147 -19.59 0.45 -11.75
CA ASP A 147 -18.63 0.68 -10.66
C ASP A 147 -19.04 -0.14 -9.44
N ARG A 148 -18.23 -1.15 -9.11
CA ARG A 148 -18.50 -2.06 -8.00
C ARG A 148 -18.24 -1.37 -6.65
N CYS A 149 -17.27 -0.46 -6.59
CA CYS A 149 -16.88 0.20 -5.35
C CYS A 149 -18.00 1.10 -4.83
N GLU A 150 -18.65 1.86 -5.71
CA GLU A 150 -19.77 2.73 -5.34
C GLU A 150 -20.99 1.94 -4.82
N ILE A 151 -21.29 0.78 -5.43
CA ILE A 151 -22.39 -0.08 -4.96
C ILE A 151 -22.11 -0.65 -3.57
N VAL A 152 -20.89 -1.12 -3.31
CA VAL A 152 -20.52 -1.65 -1.98
C VAL A 152 -20.51 -0.52 -0.94
N LEU A 153 -20.02 0.67 -1.29
CA LEU A 153 -20.11 1.85 -0.44
C LEU A 153 -21.57 2.14 -0.06
N LEU A 154 -22.47 2.17 -1.05
CA LEU A 154 -23.90 2.39 -0.82
C LEU A 154 -24.51 1.33 0.10
N TRP A 155 -24.12 0.05 -0.03
CA TRP A 155 -24.56 -0.99 0.87
C TRP A 155 -24.09 -0.77 2.31
N ILE A 156 -22.83 -0.35 2.50
CA ILE A 156 -22.29 0.01 3.81
C ILE A 156 -23.08 1.18 4.41
N GLU A 157 -23.31 2.24 3.63
CA GLU A 157 -24.05 3.40 4.11
C GLU A 157 -25.48 3.06 4.53
N ARG A 158 -26.16 2.23 3.73
CA ARG A 158 -27.50 1.74 4.06
C ARG A 158 -27.50 0.85 5.30
N LEU A 159 -26.50 -0.03 5.45
CA LEU A 159 -26.34 -0.87 6.63
C LEU A 159 -26.20 -0.03 7.90
N ILE A 160 -25.42 1.05 7.85
CA ILE A 160 -25.23 1.99 8.96
C ILE A 160 -26.57 2.67 9.34
N ILE A 161 -27.33 3.15 8.35
CA ILE A 161 -28.63 3.81 8.58
C ILE A 161 -29.64 2.82 9.18
N GLU A 162 -29.66 1.57 8.71
CA GLU A 162 -30.54 0.55 9.26
C GLU A 162 -30.19 0.18 10.71
N ALA A 163 -28.90 0.13 11.03
CA ALA A 163 -28.41 -0.11 12.39
C ALA A 163 -28.75 1.04 13.35
N ASP A 164 -28.67 2.29 12.90
CA ASP A 164 -29.14 3.44 13.69
C ASP A 164 -30.66 3.40 13.91
N ARG A 165 -31.44 3.07 12.87
CA ARG A 165 -32.91 2.96 12.99
C ARG A 165 -33.34 1.86 13.96
N LYS A 166 -32.62 0.72 13.98
CA LYS A 166 -32.81 -0.37 14.96
C LYS A 166 -32.28 -0.04 16.35
N LYS A 167 -31.60 1.11 16.52
CA LYS A 167 -30.91 1.50 17.75
C LYS A 167 -29.87 0.45 18.17
N THR A 168 -29.25 -0.20 17.19
CA THR A 168 -28.05 -1.04 17.34
C THR A 168 -26.81 -0.16 17.49
N LEU A 169 -26.84 1.04 16.88
CA LEU A 169 -25.93 2.15 17.15
C LEU A 169 -26.65 3.15 18.08
N GLU A 170 -26.04 3.48 19.21
CA GLU A 170 -26.61 4.41 20.21
C GLU A 170 -25.82 5.71 20.25
N VAL A 171 -25.96 6.52 19.20
CA VAL A 171 -25.17 7.75 19.07
C VAL A 171 -26.00 8.91 18.55
N SER A 172 -25.65 10.13 19.00
CA SER A 172 -26.22 11.36 18.47
C SER A 172 -25.84 11.58 17.00
N PRO A 173 -26.77 12.00 16.12
CA PRO A 173 -26.55 12.20 14.68
C PRO A 173 -25.23 12.87 14.24
N PRO A 174 -24.70 13.92 14.90
CA PRO A 174 -23.48 14.59 14.43
C PRO A 174 -22.22 13.70 14.40
N ILE A 175 -22.16 12.63 15.19
CA ILE A 175 -20.96 11.79 15.28
C ILE A 175 -20.96 10.72 14.15
N LEU A 176 -22.15 10.28 13.72
CA LEU A 176 -22.30 9.34 12.61
C LEU A 176 -21.85 9.95 11.26
N SER A 177 -22.06 11.25 11.09
CA SER A 177 -21.58 12.02 9.94
C SER A 177 -20.08 11.87 9.70
N ARG A 178 -19.28 11.71 10.77
CA ARG A 178 -17.83 11.53 10.64
C ARG A 178 -17.50 10.20 9.95
N ALA A 179 -18.20 9.11 10.28
CA ALA A 179 -17.97 7.81 9.65
C ALA A 179 -18.30 7.86 8.15
N PHE A 180 -19.41 8.49 7.77
CA PHE A 180 -19.77 8.69 6.35
C PHE A 180 -18.73 9.53 5.59
N GLN A 181 -18.21 10.59 6.22
CA GLN A 181 -17.15 11.41 5.63
C GLN A 181 -15.86 10.61 5.45
N GLU A 182 -15.46 9.79 6.41
CA GLU A 182 -14.26 8.93 6.31
C GLU A 182 -14.42 7.90 5.19
N LEU A 183 -15.58 7.26 5.06
CA LEU A 183 -15.88 6.36 3.94
C LEU A 183 -15.83 7.07 2.58
N SER A 184 -16.45 8.25 2.50
CA SER A 184 -16.49 9.07 1.28
C SER A 184 -15.11 9.58 0.87
N ARG A 185 -14.28 10.05 1.82
CA ARG A 185 -12.91 10.48 1.53
C ARG A 185 -12.09 9.34 0.94
N GLY A 186 -12.25 8.11 1.47
CA GLY A 186 -11.51 6.96 0.94
C GLY A 186 -11.88 6.69 -0.52
N MET A 187 -13.15 6.87 -0.88
CA MET A 187 -13.62 6.75 -2.27
C MET A 187 -13.14 7.88 -3.19
N VAL A 188 -12.96 9.10 -2.66
CA VAL A 188 -12.32 10.20 -3.39
C VAL A 188 -10.86 9.83 -3.70
N SER A 189 -10.12 9.34 -2.70
CA SER A 189 -8.74 8.88 -2.90
C SER A 189 -8.64 7.74 -3.92
N VAL A 190 -9.56 6.76 -3.91
CA VAL A 190 -9.66 5.73 -4.97
C VAL A 190 -9.80 6.36 -6.35
N THR A 191 -10.66 7.37 -6.47
CA THR A 191 -10.89 8.08 -7.73
C THR A 191 -9.66 8.86 -8.18
N ASP A 192 -8.92 9.45 -7.25
CA ASP A 192 -7.69 10.18 -7.56
C ASP A 192 -6.59 9.25 -8.06
N VAL A 193 -6.42 8.06 -7.47
CA VAL A 193 -5.46 7.08 -8.01
C VAL A 193 -5.89 6.61 -9.41
N ARG A 194 -7.20 6.40 -9.64
CA ARG A 194 -7.71 6.05 -10.98
C ARG A 194 -7.39 7.14 -12.01
N LYS A 195 -7.41 8.43 -11.64
CA LYS A 195 -7.03 9.54 -12.54
C LYS A 195 -5.55 9.47 -12.90
N ILE A 196 -4.67 9.29 -11.92
CA ILE A 196 -3.22 9.16 -12.12
C ILE A 196 -2.93 8.04 -13.13
N ARG A 197 -3.59 6.88 -12.96
CA ARG A 197 -3.49 5.75 -13.90
C ARG A 197 -3.94 6.12 -15.31
N LYS A 198 -5.19 6.60 -15.48
CA LYS A 198 -5.81 6.81 -16.80
C LYS A 198 -5.10 7.86 -17.64
N VAL A 199 -4.74 8.99 -17.03
CA VAL A 199 -4.06 10.09 -17.74
C VAL A 199 -2.68 9.66 -18.23
N PHE A 200 -2.00 8.81 -17.46
CA PHE A 200 -0.67 8.33 -17.80
C PHE A 200 -0.65 7.32 -18.96
N VAL A 201 -1.58 6.35 -18.97
CA VAL A 201 -1.68 5.36 -20.06
C VAL A 201 -1.82 6.06 -21.41
N VAL A 202 -2.67 7.10 -21.48
CA VAL A 202 -2.86 7.90 -22.70
C VAL A 202 -1.57 8.64 -23.07
N SER A 203 -0.94 9.33 -22.13
CA SER A 203 0.29 10.10 -22.40
C SER A 203 1.46 9.22 -22.89
N THR A 204 1.62 8.02 -22.32
CA THR A 204 2.71 7.10 -22.68
C THR A 204 2.47 6.44 -24.04
N SER A 205 1.22 6.15 -24.43
CA SER A 205 0.92 5.66 -25.78
C SER A 205 1.30 6.64 -26.89
N TYR A 206 1.31 7.95 -26.63
CA TYR A 206 1.78 8.97 -27.58
C TYR A 206 3.32 9.06 -27.67
N TRP A 207 4.07 8.45 -26.74
CA TRP A 207 5.53 8.56 -26.64
C TRP A 207 6.20 7.18 -26.63
N THR A 208 6.18 6.50 -27.78
CA THR A 208 6.61 5.09 -27.97
C THR A 208 8.14 4.86 -27.96
N LEU A 209 8.95 5.83 -27.54
CA LEU A 209 10.41 5.78 -27.75
C LEU A 209 11.28 5.37 -26.54
N PHE A 210 10.72 5.05 -25.37
CA PHE A 210 11.54 4.58 -24.24
C PHE A 210 10.85 3.47 -23.44
N TYR A 211 11.18 2.22 -23.76
CA TYR A 211 10.77 1.02 -23.01
C TYR A 211 11.38 0.97 -21.60
N ILE A 212 12.52 1.64 -21.36
CA ILE A 212 13.20 1.64 -20.05
C ILE A 212 12.37 2.37 -18.97
N ALA A 213 11.53 3.35 -19.35
CA ALA A 213 10.63 4.00 -18.41
C ALA A 213 9.43 3.10 -18.05
N GLN A 214 9.02 2.19 -18.93
CA GLN A 214 7.82 1.39 -18.74
C GLN A 214 7.90 0.44 -17.54
N GLU A 215 9.09 -0.09 -17.21
CA GLU A 215 9.34 -0.98 -16.06
C GLU A 215 9.41 -0.26 -14.70
N ILE A 216 9.58 1.07 -14.67
CA ILE A 216 9.57 1.87 -13.42
C ILE A 216 8.22 2.58 -13.22
N ASP A 217 7.43 2.71 -14.29
CA ASP A 217 6.26 3.59 -14.36
C ASP A 217 4.92 2.89 -14.06
N GLN A 218 4.89 1.56 -13.85
CA GLN A 218 3.68 0.80 -13.52
C GLN A 218 3.73 0.23 -12.09
N PRO A 219 3.56 1.03 -11.02
CA PRO A 219 3.59 0.57 -9.63
C PRO A 219 2.66 -0.59 -9.25
N PHE A 220 1.78 -1.01 -10.15
CA PHE A 220 0.64 -1.88 -9.88
C PHE A 220 0.58 -3.12 -10.79
N GLY A 221 1.71 -3.51 -11.39
CA GLY A 221 1.85 -4.75 -12.14
C GLY A 221 2.25 -5.93 -11.26
N GLU A 222 3.02 -6.86 -11.82
CA GLU A 222 3.59 -8.01 -11.12
C GLU A 222 5.13 -7.99 -11.06
N ASP A 223 5.75 -6.84 -11.34
CA ASP A 223 7.20 -6.70 -11.27
C ASP A 223 7.68 -6.72 -9.80
N ALA A 224 8.93 -7.13 -9.59
CA ALA A 224 9.51 -7.26 -8.25
C ALA A 224 9.57 -5.93 -7.46
N ASN A 225 9.39 -4.79 -8.14
CA ASN A 225 9.39 -3.45 -7.54
C ASN A 225 7.98 -2.83 -7.42
N ASP A 226 6.93 -3.59 -7.74
CA ASP A 226 5.56 -3.11 -7.64
C ASP A 226 5.03 -3.17 -6.21
N LEU A 227 3.93 -2.44 -5.98
CA LEU A 227 3.23 -2.50 -4.72
C LEU A 227 2.70 -3.92 -4.48
N PRO A 228 2.88 -4.48 -3.28
CA PRO A 228 2.44 -5.84 -2.98
C PRO A 228 0.92 -5.86 -2.72
N VAL A 229 0.12 -5.68 -3.77
CA VAL A 229 -1.35 -5.52 -3.72
C VAL A 229 -2.02 -6.65 -2.94
N ARG A 230 -1.55 -7.89 -3.14
CA ARG A 230 -2.06 -9.07 -2.45
C ARG A 230 -1.77 -9.00 -0.95
N GLU A 231 -0.56 -8.61 -0.57
CA GLU A 231 -0.17 -8.43 0.84
C GLU A 231 -0.98 -7.31 1.49
N MET A 232 -1.18 -6.20 0.79
CA MET A 232 -2.01 -5.09 1.28
C MET A 232 -3.44 -5.54 1.59
N GLN A 233 -4.05 -6.34 0.72
CA GLN A 233 -5.37 -6.94 0.98
C GLN A 233 -5.32 -7.88 2.20
N ARG A 234 -4.26 -8.70 2.34
CA ARG A 234 -4.09 -9.59 3.50
C ARG A 234 -4.00 -8.82 4.81
N GLU A 235 -3.15 -7.82 4.84
CA GLU A 235 -2.96 -6.97 6.01
C GLU A 235 -4.26 -6.25 6.39
N PHE A 236 -5.02 -5.79 5.38
CA PHE A 236 -6.30 -5.16 5.62
C PHE A 236 -7.32 -6.13 6.22
N ASN A 237 -7.44 -7.34 5.65
CA ASN A 237 -8.31 -8.38 6.19
C ASN A 237 -7.91 -8.78 7.62
N ALA A 238 -6.61 -8.93 7.90
CA ALA A 238 -6.10 -9.25 9.22
C ALA A 238 -6.45 -8.15 10.25
N LYS A 239 -6.29 -6.86 9.89
CA LYS A 239 -6.70 -5.73 10.74
C LYS A 239 -8.18 -5.79 11.08
N LEU A 240 -9.02 -6.06 10.08
CA LEU A 240 -10.47 -6.16 10.28
C LEU A 240 -10.86 -7.37 11.13
N GLU A 241 -10.18 -8.51 10.98
CA GLU A 241 -10.39 -9.68 11.81
C GLU A 241 -10.08 -9.39 13.29
N PHE A 242 -8.98 -8.68 13.57
CA PHE A 242 -8.66 -8.22 14.92
C PHE A 242 -9.76 -7.32 15.48
N PHE A 243 -10.37 -6.45 14.68
CA PHE A 243 -11.46 -5.57 15.14
C PHE A 243 -12.74 -6.31 15.56
N VAL A 244 -13.01 -7.50 15.00
CA VAL A 244 -14.16 -8.34 15.43
C VAL A 244 -13.92 -8.94 16.81
N GLN A 245 -12.67 -9.20 17.18
CA GLN A 245 -12.37 -9.93 18.41
C GLN A 245 -12.95 -9.20 19.64
N PRO A 246 -13.61 -9.92 20.58
CA PRO A 246 -14.23 -9.32 21.75
C PRO A 246 -13.32 -8.39 22.55
N LEU A 247 -12.04 -8.76 22.67
CA LEU A 247 -11.03 -8.02 23.43
C LEU A 247 -10.66 -6.68 22.80
N SER A 248 -10.87 -6.49 21.50
CA SER A 248 -10.45 -5.29 20.78
C SER A 248 -11.32 -4.07 21.05
N TRP A 249 -12.57 -4.29 21.50
CA TRP A 249 -13.51 -3.21 21.78
C TRP A 249 -13.93 -3.14 23.26
N THR A 250 -13.58 -4.14 24.07
CA THR A 250 -13.69 -4.02 25.53
C THR A 250 -12.52 -3.21 26.06
N VAL A 251 -12.83 -2.11 26.76
CA VAL A 251 -11.79 -1.36 27.49
C VAL A 251 -11.13 -2.30 28.51
N PRO A 252 -9.79 -2.42 28.52
CA PRO A 252 -9.09 -3.24 29.50
C PRO A 252 -9.46 -2.82 30.92
N GLN A 253 -9.71 -3.81 31.79
CA GLN A 253 -9.95 -3.52 33.21
C GLN A 253 -8.68 -2.96 33.84
N PHE A 254 -8.86 -1.89 34.62
CA PHE A 254 -7.78 -1.22 35.33
C PHE A 254 -7.98 -1.40 36.84
N SER A 255 -7.03 -2.04 37.50
CA SER A 255 -6.95 -2.17 38.95
C SER A 255 -5.64 -1.57 39.43
N LEU A 256 -5.69 -0.73 40.47
CA LEU A 256 -4.53 -0.19 41.15
C LEU A 256 -4.34 -0.93 42.47
N ASP A 257 -3.21 -1.62 42.62
CA ASP A 257 -2.77 -2.08 43.93
C ASP A 257 -2.08 -0.91 44.66
N SER A 258 -2.24 -0.83 45.99
CA SER A 258 -1.75 0.31 46.79
C SER A 258 -0.22 0.51 46.78
N GLU A 259 0.53 -0.45 46.25
CA GLU A 259 1.99 -0.42 46.08
C GLU A 259 2.45 -0.11 44.64
N ASP A 260 1.53 -0.07 43.67
CA ASP A 260 1.86 0.25 42.28
C ASP A 260 2.09 1.76 42.12
N ALA A 261 3.33 2.19 42.37
CA ALA A 261 3.78 3.53 42.02
C ALA A 261 3.81 3.72 40.50
N LEU A 262 3.67 4.97 40.04
CA LEU A 262 3.82 5.35 38.63
C LEU A 262 5.30 5.18 38.20
N GLU A 263 5.68 3.94 37.90
CA GLU A 263 7.00 3.58 37.40
C GLU A 263 7.06 3.62 35.87
N VAL A 264 8.13 4.23 35.34
CA VAL A 264 8.40 4.22 33.90
C VAL A 264 8.96 2.85 33.51
N LYS A 265 8.19 2.08 32.73
CA LYS A 265 8.61 0.79 32.15
C LYS A 265 8.93 0.94 30.68
N VAL A 266 9.92 0.19 30.20
CA VAL A 266 10.27 0.16 28.77
C VAL A 266 9.48 -0.96 28.10
N LEU A 267 8.68 -0.58 27.10
CA LEU A 267 7.91 -1.50 26.28
C LEU A 267 8.64 -1.72 24.96
N ASN A 268 8.86 -2.98 24.57
CA ASN A 268 9.40 -3.30 23.24
C ASN A 268 8.27 -3.49 22.21
N SER A 269 8.63 -3.60 20.93
CA SER A 269 7.66 -3.80 19.83
C SER A 269 6.90 -5.14 19.87
N SER A 270 7.30 -6.09 20.71
CA SER A 270 6.58 -7.36 20.94
C SER A 270 5.64 -7.28 22.16
N PHE A 271 5.41 -6.07 22.70
CA PHE A 271 4.57 -5.82 23.87
C PHE A 271 5.04 -6.53 25.15
N MET A 272 6.33 -6.88 25.23
CA MET A 272 6.95 -7.40 26.44
C MET A 272 7.48 -6.24 27.28
N LEU A 273 6.95 -6.10 28.49
CA LEU A 273 7.43 -5.13 29.47
C LEU A 273 8.80 -5.56 30.00
N ARG A 274 9.84 -4.74 29.78
CA ARG A 274 11.15 -4.93 30.39
C ARG A 274 11.24 -4.12 31.67
N GLN A 275 11.66 -4.76 32.77
CA GLN A 275 11.98 -4.05 34.00
C GLN A 275 13.37 -3.40 33.87
N HIS A 276 13.52 -2.18 34.36
CA HIS A 276 14.79 -1.43 34.32
C HIS A 276 15.93 -2.14 35.08
N SER A 277 15.61 -3.05 36.01
CA SER A 277 16.57 -3.91 36.72
C SER A 277 17.36 -4.84 35.79
N ASP A 278 16.81 -5.23 34.65
CA ASP A 278 17.46 -6.12 33.69
C ASP A 278 18.56 -5.40 32.88
N GLU A 279 18.46 -4.09 32.69
CA GLU A 279 19.53 -3.28 32.06
C GLU A 279 20.76 -3.15 32.96
N ILE A 280 20.57 -2.99 34.26
CA ILE A 280 21.66 -2.92 35.24
C ILE A 280 22.33 -4.29 35.37
N ARG A 281 21.57 -5.39 35.30
CA ARG A 281 22.13 -6.76 35.36
C ARG A 281 22.89 -7.12 34.08
N SER A 282 22.37 -6.74 32.91
CA SER A 282 23.04 -6.89 31.61
C SER A 282 24.34 -6.07 31.55
N ARG A 283 24.32 -4.78 31.91
CA ARG A 283 25.53 -3.94 31.97
C ARG A 283 26.53 -4.41 33.03
N LYS A 284 26.09 -4.83 34.22
CA LYS A 284 27.00 -5.39 35.24
C LYS A 284 27.58 -6.74 34.82
N SER A 285 26.87 -7.54 34.02
CA SER A 285 27.40 -8.79 33.47
C SER A 285 28.43 -8.55 32.36
N SER A 286 28.25 -7.53 31.51
CA SER A 286 29.26 -7.18 30.49
C SER A 286 30.49 -6.50 31.12
N LEU A 287 30.33 -5.73 32.20
CA LEU A 287 31.44 -5.11 32.93
C LEU A 287 32.20 -6.07 33.86
N ARG A 288 31.63 -7.23 34.23
CA ARG A 288 32.32 -8.24 35.07
C ARG A 288 33.20 -9.21 34.29
N VAL A 289 33.15 -9.22 32.96
CA VAL A 289 34.03 -10.09 32.14
C VAL A 289 35.40 -9.44 31.90
N ASP A 290 35.53 -8.12 32.04
CA ASP A 290 36.79 -7.40 31.77
C ASP A 290 37.62 -7.07 33.03
N GLY A 291 37.24 -7.60 34.20
CA GLY A 291 37.95 -7.32 35.44
C GLY A 291 37.90 -8.50 36.40
N VAL A 292 39.02 -9.23 36.46
CA VAL A 292 39.56 -10.08 37.54
C VAL A 292 40.11 -11.40 36.95
N ALA A 293 41.38 -11.34 36.52
CA ALA A 293 42.31 -12.45 36.69
C ALA A 293 43.41 -11.93 37.63
N SER A 294 43.31 -12.34 38.89
CA SER A 294 44.17 -11.99 40.02
C SER A 294 45.52 -12.69 39.97
N GLU A 295 46.58 -11.97 40.37
CA GLU A 295 47.89 -12.49 40.77
C GLU A 295 47.79 -13.60 41.84
N PRO A 296 48.70 -14.59 41.86
CA PRO A 296 48.90 -15.46 43.01
C PRO A 296 50.01 -14.95 43.95
N ALA A 297 49.70 -14.90 45.24
CA ALA A 297 50.65 -14.66 46.32
C ALA A 297 51.64 -15.84 46.50
N ALA A 298 52.82 -15.50 47.00
CA ALA A 298 54.07 -16.27 46.95
C ALA A 298 54.30 -17.31 48.07
N LEU A 299 55.44 -18.01 47.90
CA LEU A 299 56.39 -18.59 48.88
C LEU A 299 56.37 -20.11 49.14
N VAL A 300 57.33 -20.80 48.50
CA VAL A 300 58.13 -21.90 49.09
C VAL A 300 59.60 -21.73 48.65
N LYS A 301 60.38 -21.03 49.49
CA LYS A 301 61.76 -21.28 49.97
C LYS A 301 62.47 -19.98 50.33
#